data_AF-A0A3D3NV01-F1
#
_entry.id   AF-A0A3D3NV01-F1
#
_cell.length_a   1.000
_cell.length_b   1.000
_cell.length_c   1.000
_cell.angle_alpha   90.00
_cell.angle_beta   90.00
_cell.angle_gamma   90.00
#
_symmetry.space_group_name_H-M   'P 1'
#
loop_
_entity.id
_entity.type
_entity.pdbx_description
1 polymer ?
#
loop_
_entity_poly.entity_id
_entity_poly.type
_entity_poly.pdbx_seq_one_letter_code
_entity_poly.pdbx_strand_id
1 'polypeptide(L)' 'MARPTNTFETIPMTIAVTPQIRMYLDDLVMRGSYGSSPAEAARILISEAIEWKISDKKLDLKKFILQDGEVVAVPLAA' A
#
# COMPACT_ATOMS: atom_id res chain seq x y z
N MET A 1 -21.05 13.66 2.74
CA MET A 1 -20.28 13.22 3.92
C MET A 1 -18.81 13.49 3.64
N ALA A 2 -18.13 14.29 4.48
CA ALA A 2 -16.71 14.53 4.30
C ALA A 2 -15.98 13.19 4.44
N ARG A 3 -15.35 12.74 3.36
CA ARG A 3 -14.45 11.57 3.39
C ARG A 3 -13.43 11.85 4.48
N PRO A 4 -13.18 10.95 5.45
CA PRO A 4 -12.13 11.17 6.43
C PRO A 4 -10.83 11.48 5.66
N THR A 5 -10.34 12.70 5.83
CA THR A 5 -9.08 13.12 5.22
C THR A 5 -8.01 12.21 5.80
N ASN A 6 -7.22 11.58 4.93
CA ASN A 6 -6.13 10.71 5.36
C ASN A 6 -5.29 11.46 6.41
N THR A 7 -5.19 10.91 7.62
CA THR A 7 -4.50 11.57 8.74
C THR A 7 -2.99 11.52 8.60
N PHE A 8 -2.48 10.78 7.61
CA PHE A 8 -1.07 10.62 7.34
C PHE A 8 -0.72 11.15 5.94
N GLU A 9 0.46 11.75 5.85
CA GLU A 9 1.01 12.22 4.58
C GLU A 9 1.23 11.04 3.62
N THR A 10 0.90 11.25 2.35
CA THR A 10 1.16 10.24 1.31
C THR A 10 2.61 10.34 0.89
N ILE A 11 3.40 9.31 1.17
CA ILE A 11 4.82 9.28 0.84
C ILE A 11 5.00 8.70 -0.58
N PRO A 12 5.64 9.43 -1.52
CA PRO A 12 5.95 8.88 -2.83
C PRO A 12 7.04 7.81 -2.72
N MET A 13 6.88 6.72 -3.48
CA MET A 13 7.85 5.63 -3.55
C MET A 13 8.12 5.29 -5.00
N THR A 14 9.39 5.19 -5.38
CA THR A 14 9.80 4.69 -6.69
C THR A 14 10.08 3.20 -6.61
N ILE A 15 9.50 2.42 -7.52
CA ILE A 15 9.74 0.97 -7.63
C ILE A 15 10.36 0.65 -8.98
N ALA A 16 11.38 -0.22 -8.97
CA ALA A 16 11.93 -0.79 -10.19
C ALA A 16 11.19 -2.10 -10.48
N VAL A 17 10.68 -2.23 -11.71
CA VAL A 17 9.94 -3.41 -12.17
C VAL A 17 10.47 -3.88 -13.51
N THR A 18 10.32 -5.18 -13.78
CA THR A 18 10.61 -5.72 -15.11
C THR A 18 9.55 -5.26 -16.12
N PRO A 19 9.86 -5.25 -17.44
CA PRO A 19 8.87 -4.92 -18.46
C PRO A 19 7.63 -5.82 -18.41
N GLN A 20 7.80 -7.10 -18.07
CA GLN A 20 6.69 -8.05 -17.94
C GLN A 20 5.72 -7.63 -16.82
N ILE A 21 6.24 -7.24 -15.65
CA ILE A 21 5.40 -6.76 -14.54
C ILE A 21 4.66 -5.48 -14.96
N ARG A 22 5.34 -4.56 -15.64
CA ARG A 22 4.73 -3.33 -16.14
C ARG A 22 3.53 -3.61 -17.04
N MET A 23 3.63 -4.59 -17.95
CA MET A 23 2.54 -5.01 -18.84
C MET A 23 1.36 -5.61 -18.07
N TYR A 24 1.61 -6.49 -17.11
CA TYR A 24 0.53 -7.05 -16.30
C TYR A 24 -0.19 -5.99 -15.46
N LEU A 25 0.53 -4.98 -14.97
CA LEU A 25 -0.11 -3.85 -14.28
C LEU A 25 -1.01 -3.04 -15.23
N ASP A 26 -0.61 -2.82 -16.49
CA ASP A 26 -1.48 -2.19 -17.48
C ASP A 26 -2.72 -3.05 -17.76
N ASP A 27 -2.56 -4.36 -17.93
CA ASP A 27 -3.68 -5.28 -18.17
C ASP A 27 -4.69 -5.27 -17.01
N LEU A 28 -4.21 -5.20 -15.77
CA LEU A 28 -5.07 -5.13 -14.58
C LEU A 28 -5.86 -3.82 -14.51
N VAL A 29 -5.27 -2.71 -14.97
CA VAL A 29 -5.97 -1.42 -15.12
C VAL A 29 -7.02 -1.52 -16.24
N MET A 30 -6.66 -2.11 -17.39
CA MET A 30 -7.60 -2.28 -18.51
C MET A 30 -8.80 -3.15 -18.17
N ARG A 31 -8.63 -4.15 -17.30
CA ARG A 31 -9.72 -5.00 -16.78
C ARG A 31 -10.65 -4.25 -15.81
N GLY A 32 -10.27 -3.05 -15.36
CA GLY A 32 -11.10 -2.16 -14.54
C GLY A 32 -11.14 -2.51 -13.05
N SER A 33 -10.37 -3.50 -12.60
CA SER A 33 -10.40 -3.96 -11.20
C SER A 33 -9.38 -3.25 -10.29
N TYR A 34 -8.32 -2.67 -10.86
CA TYR A 34 -7.15 -2.20 -10.10
C TYR A 34 -6.85 -0.70 -10.28
N GLY A 35 -7.89 0.13 -10.39
CA GLY A 35 -7.76 1.59 -10.48
C GLY A 35 -7.54 2.09 -11.90
N SER A 36 -7.01 3.30 -12.03
CA SER A 36 -6.90 4.05 -13.29
C SER A 36 -5.48 4.14 -13.84
N SER A 37 -4.48 3.78 -13.03
CA SER A 37 -3.08 3.79 -13.45
C SER A 37 -2.32 2.57 -12.93
N PRO A 38 -1.22 2.19 -13.61
CA PRO A 38 -0.38 1.06 -13.20
C PRO A 38 0.26 1.27 -11.81
N ALA A 39 0.49 2.52 -11.43
CA ALA A 39 0.95 2.87 -10.09
C ALA A 39 -0.15 2.63 -9.04
N GLU A 40 -1.40 2.95 -9.34
CA GLU A 40 -2.54 2.61 -8.47
C GLU A 40 -2.74 1.10 -8.37
N ALA A 41 -2.62 0.38 -9.49
CA ALA A 41 -2.70 -1.07 -9.51
C ALA A 41 -1.62 -1.70 -8.63
N ALA A 42 -0.37 -1.24 -8.76
CA ALA A 42 0.74 -1.67 -7.91
C ALA A 42 0.46 -1.35 -6.43
N ARG A 43 -0.03 -0.15 -6.12
CA ARG A 43 -0.39 0.23 -4.75
C ARG A 43 -1.44 -0.71 -4.15
N ILE A 44 -2.52 -1.01 -4.88
CA ILE A 44 -3.59 -1.90 -4.41
C ILE A 44 -3.04 -3.30 -4.16
N LEU A 45 -2.29 -3.86 -5.11
CA LEU A 45 -1.69 -5.20 -4.98
C LEU A 45 -0.70 -5.28 -3.80
N ILE A 46 0.12 -4.23 -3.59
CA ILE A 46 1.03 -4.17 -2.46
C ILE A 46 0.25 -4.14 -1.14
N SER A 47 -0.84 -3.36 -1.06
CA SER A 47 -1.70 -3.34 0.13
C SER A 47 -2.30 -4.71 0.43
N GLU A 48 -2.91 -5.37 -0.57
CA GLU A 48 -3.48 -6.72 -0.42
C GLU A 48 -2.42 -7.74 0.01
N ALA A 49 -1.23 -7.69 -0.61
CA ALA A 49 -0.13 -8.58 -0.26
C ALA A 49 0.37 -8.36 1.18
N ILE A 50 0.47 -7.11 1.64
CA ILE A 50 0.86 -6.80 3.02
C ILE A 50 -0.18 -7.34 4.01
N GLU A 51 -1.47 -7.10 3.77
CA GLU A 51 -2.56 -7.62 4.61
C GLU A 51 -2.52 -9.15 4.69
N TRP A 52 -2.31 -9.81 3.55
CA TRP A 52 -2.19 -11.26 3.51
C TRP A 52 -0.98 -11.77 4.31
N LYS A 53 0.16 -11.09 4.24
CA LYS A 53 1.35 -11.45 5.03
C LYS A 53 1.19 -11.23 6.53
N ILE A 54 0.41 -10.21 6.92
CA ILE A 54 0.04 -10.00 8.32
C ILE A 54 -0.86 -11.15 8.80
N SER A 55 -1.86 -11.52 8.00
CA SER A 55 -2.75 -12.66 8.29
C SER A 55 -1.99 -13.98 8.41
N ASP A 56 -1.01 -14.21 7.53
CA ASP A 56 -0.12 -15.38 7.51
C ASP A 56 0.98 -15.34 8.61
N LYS A 57 0.94 -14.34 9.52
CA LYS A 57 1.91 -14.12 10.61
C LYS A 57 3.37 -14.01 10.14
N LYS A 58 3.59 -13.62 8.88
CA LYS A 58 4.92 -13.33 8.33
C LYS A 58 5.34 -11.88 8.56
N LEU A 59 4.38 -11.03 8.92
CA LEU A 59 4.57 -9.62 9.26
C LEU A 59 3.79 -9.30 10.52
N ASP A 60 4.44 -8.60 11.46
CA ASP A 60 3.76 -8.11 12.65
C ASP A 60 2.97 -6.83 12.31
N LEU A 61 1.77 -6.73 12.87
CA LEU A 61 0.94 -5.55 12.73
C LEU A 61 1.55 -4.39 13.54
N LYS A 62 1.87 -3.29 12.86
CA LYS A 62 2.45 -2.09 13.47
C LYS A 62 1.37 -1.03 13.60
N LYS A 63 1.29 -0.37 14.76
CA LYS A 63 0.49 0.83 14.96
C LYS A 63 1.36 2.03 14.66
N PHE A 64 0.90 2.90 13.77
CA PHE A 64 1.61 4.13 13.47
C PHE A 64 1.07 5.25 14.38
N ILE A 65 1.96 5.94 15.08
CA ILE A 65 1.65 7.09 15.93
C ILE A 65 2.41 8.29 15.36
N LEU A 66 1.73 9.44 15.31
CA LEU A 66 2.38 10.71 15.01
C LEU A 66 3.14 11.17 16.26
N GLN A 67 4.46 11.20 16.20
CA GLN A 67 5.32 11.72 17.26
C GLN A 67 6.20 12.81 16.65
N ASP A 68 6.10 14.03 17.18
CA ASP A 68 6.88 15.19 16.75
C ASP A 68 6.82 15.51 15.23
N GLY A 69 5.71 15.18 14.58
CA GLY A 69 5.49 15.40 13.15
C GLY A 69 5.98 14.27 12.24
N GLU A 70 6.62 13.23 12.80
CA GLU A 70 7.03 12.03 12.07
C GLU A 70 6.12 10.84 12.39
N VAL A 71 5.96 9.95 11.40
CA VAL A 71 5.15 8.73 11.54
C VAL A 71 6.02 7.61 12.11
N VAL A 72 5.89 7.35 13.40
CA VAL A 72 6.67 6.33 14.11
C VAL A 72 5.87 5.03 14.21
N ALA A 73 6.50 3.91 13.87
CA ALA A 73 5.90 2.59 13.96
C ALA A 73 6.11 1.99 15.35
N VAL A 74 5.03 1.83 16.12
CA VAL A 74 5.02 1.16 17.41
C VAL A 74 4.52 -0.28 17.21
N PRO A 75 5.27 -1.32 17.63
CA PRO A 75 4.77 -2.69 17.60
C PRO A 75 3.54 -2.79 18.51
N LEU A 76 2.44 -3.39 18.02
CA LEU A 76 1.36 -3.77 18.93
C LEU A 76 1.91 -4.89 19.82
N ALA A 77 2.03 -4.62 21.12
CA ALA A 77 2.39 -5.65 22.08
C ALA A 77 1.43 -6.84 21.94
N ALA A 78 2.00 -8.04 21.92
CA ALA A 78 1.33 -9.32 21.69
C ALA A 78 0.19 -9.61 22.68
#